data_AF-A0A7X3MAR2-F1
#
_entry.id   AF-A0A7X3MAR2-F1
#
_cell.length_a   1.000
_cell.length_b   1.000
_cell.length_c   1.000
_cell.angle_alpha   90.00
_cell.angle_beta   90.00
_cell.angle_gamma   90.00
#
_symmetry.space_group_name_H-M   'P 1'
#
loop_
_entity.id
_entity.type
_entity.pdbx_description
1 polymer ?
#
loop_
_entity_poly.entity_id
_entity_poly.type
_entity_poly.pdbx_seq_one_letter_code
_entity_poly.pdbx_strand_id
1 'polypeptide(L)'
;MGTDFENVRMRTSVAKIRPLPGGACYEAKVTHIYDSNGKEILNPASPEYWGFAWGMTNNEAHKQAEEMALEKLKSHLLRKD
;
A
#
# COMPACT_ATOMS: atom_id res chain seq x y z
N MET A 1 -15.93 13.83 -8.55
CA MET A 1 -16.43 12.46 -8.31
C MET A 1 -15.61 11.89 -7.16
N GLY A 2 -16.21 11.71 -5.98
CA GLY A 2 -15.49 11.22 -4.80
C GLY A 2 -15.04 9.79 -5.04
N THR A 3 -13.73 9.54 -4.97
CA THR A 3 -13.22 8.17 -5.00
C THR A 3 -13.66 7.54 -3.69
N ASP A 4 -14.48 6.49 -3.77
CA ASP A 4 -14.92 5.75 -2.59
C ASP A 4 -13.75 4.91 -2.06
N PHE A 5 -13.00 5.49 -1.12
CA PHE A 5 -11.82 4.89 -0.52
C PHE A 5 -12.14 3.59 0.23
N GLU A 6 -13.41 3.30 0.52
CA GLU A 6 -13.82 2.05 1.15
C GLU A 6 -13.82 0.86 0.18
N ASN A 7 -13.82 1.12 -1.13
CA ASN A 7 -13.96 0.10 -2.16
C ASN A 7 -12.69 -0.10 -3.02
N VAL A 8 -11.56 0.52 -2.64
CA VAL A 8 -10.29 0.31 -3.35
C VAL A 8 -9.72 -1.06 -3.03
N ARG A 9 -9.19 -1.75 -4.05
CA ARG A 9 -8.49 -3.03 -3.87
C ARG A 9 -6.99 -2.83 -4.00
N MET A 10 -6.24 -3.43 -3.09
CA MET A 10 -4.78 -3.33 -3.07
C MET A 10 -4.15 -4.68 -3.38
N ARG A 11 -3.13 -4.67 -4.24
CA ARG A 11 -2.28 -5.84 -4.48
C ARG A 11 -1.07 -5.77 -3.56
N THR A 12 -1.21 -6.42 -2.42
CA THR A 12 -0.19 -6.47 -1.36
C THR A 12 0.55 -7.80 -1.43
N SER A 13 1.88 -7.74 -1.47
CA SER A 13 2.75 -8.90 -1.35
C SER A 13 3.48 -8.84 -0.01
N VAL A 14 3.56 -9.96 0.69
CA VAL A 14 4.28 -10.08 1.96
C VAL A 14 5.30 -11.19 1.86
N ALA A 15 6.56 -10.88 2.17
CA ALA A 15 7.65 -11.84 2.18
C ALA A 15 8.29 -11.91 3.56
N LYS A 16 8.67 -13.12 3.98
CA LYS A 16 9.51 -13.31 5.18
C LYS A 16 10.95 -12.92 4.84
N ILE A 17 11.55 -12.07 5.66
CA ILE A 17 12.92 -11.59 5.51
C ILE A 17 13.78 -12.01 6.70
N ARG A 18 15.10 -11.78 6.62
CA ARG A 18 15.94 -11.86 7.81
C ARG A 18 15.48 -10.79 8.80
N PRO A 19 15.36 -11.11 10.11
CA PRO A 19 14.94 -10.13 11.09
C PRO A 19 15.82 -8.88 11.07
N LEU A 20 15.19 -7.72 11.00
CA LEU A 20 15.85 -6.41 11.12
C LEU A 20 16.17 -6.11 12.59
N PRO A 21 17.10 -5.18 12.87
CA PRO A 21 17.22 -4.58 14.19
C PRO A 21 15.85 -4.02 14.62
N GLY A 22 15.29 -4.55 15.71
CA GLY A 22 13.91 -4.27 16.13
C GLY A 22 12.93 -5.42 15.92
N GLY A 23 13.36 -6.56 15.36
CA GLY A 23 12.58 -7.81 15.35
C GLY A 23 11.59 -7.97 14.20
N ALA A 24 11.40 -6.95 13.37
CA ALA A 24 10.59 -7.07 12.16
C ALA A 24 11.19 -8.12 11.21
N CYS A 25 10.39 -9.09 10.80
CA CYS A 25 10.83 -10.23 9.98
C CYS A 25 9.93 -10.49 8.75
N TYR A 26 8.98 -9.59 8.50
CA TYR A 26 8.15 -9.58 7.30
C TYR A 26 8.28 -8.23 6.62
N GLU A 27 8.34 -8.25 5.29
CA GLU A 27 8.32 -7.09 4.41
C GLU A 27 7.04 -7.14 3.57
N ALA A 28 6.33 -6.02 3.49
CA ALA A 28 5.11 -5.89 2.70
C ALA A 28 5.23 -4.75 1.68
N LYS A 29 4.76 -5.03 0.46
CA LYS A 29 4.74 -4.09 -0.68
C LYS A 29 3.36 -4.05 -1.30
N VAL A 30 2.76 -2.87 -1.35
CA VAL A 30 1.58 -2.59 -2.17
C VAL A 30 2.05 -2.09 -3.52
N THR A 31 1.84 -2.88 -4.57
CA THR A 31 2.36 -2.57 -5.92
C THR A 31 1.30 -1.91 -6.80
N HIS A 32 0.03 -2.29 -6.62
CA HIS A 32 -1.08 -1.81 -7.44
C HIS A 32 -2.25 -1.44 -6.54
N ILE A 33 -2.98 -0.39 -6.91
CA ILE A 33 -4.27 -0.03 -6.35
C ILE A 33 -5.28 0.01 -7.49
N TYR A 34 -6.44 -0.60 -7.29
CA TYR A 34 -7.55 -0.59 -8.23
C TYR A 34 -8.72 0.18 -7.63
N ASP A 35 -9.37 1.01 -8.43
CA ASP A 35 -10.62 1.66 -8.06
C ASP A 35 -11.78 0.64 -7.98
N SER A 36 -12.96 1.12 -7.59
CA SER A 36 -14.17 0.29 -7.47
C SER A 36 -14.63 -0.34 -8.79
N ASN A 37 -14.20 0.18 -9.93
CA ASN A 37 -14.48 -0.36 -11.26
C ASN A 37 -13.41 -1.38 -11.70
N GLY A 38 -12.40 -1.65 -10.86
CA GLY A 38 -11.27 -2.51 -11.19
C GLY A 38 -10.24 -1.85 -12.09
N LYS A 39 -10.30 -0.53 -12.30
CA LYS A 39 -9.30 0.20 -13.07
C LYS A 39 -8.10 0.53 -12.18
N GLU A 40 -6.90 0.25 -12.68
CA GLU A 40 -5.67 0.56 -11.95
C GLU A 40 -5.46 2.08 -11.83
N ILE A 41 -5.13 2.51 -10.61
CA ILE A 41 -4.70 3.87 -10.31
C ILE A 41 -3.18 3.90 -10.38
N LEU A 42 -2.65 4.65 -11.36
CA LEU A 42 -1.21 4.77 -11.58
C LEU A 42 -0.57 5.68 -10.52
N ASN A 43 0.52 5.21 -9.92
CA ASN A 43 1.31 5.96 -8.96
C ASN A 43 2.17 7.01 -9.70
N PRO A 44 1.98 8.32 -9.45
CA PRO A 44 2.71 9.36 -10.16
C PRO A 44 4.14 9.60 -9.61
N ALA A 45 4.42 9.17 -8.37
CA ALA A 45 5.58 9.64 -7.60
C ALA A 45 6.72 8.61 -7.53
N SER A 46 6.42 7.33 -7.69
CA SER A 46 7.44 6.27 -7.78
C SER A 46 6.84 5.04 -8.46
N PRO A 47 7.51 4.45 -9.46
CA PRO A 47 6.97 3.30 -10.19
C PRO A 47 6.97 2.00 -9.39
N GLU A 48 7.66 1.93 -8.23
CA GLU A 48 7.91 0.64 -7.59
C GLU A 48 6.82 0.21 -6.60
N TYR A 49 6.26 1.13 -5.80
CA TYR A 49 5.26 0.78 -4.79
C TYR A 49 4.40 1.96 -4.32
N TRP A 50 3.13 1.67 -4.06
CA TRP A 50 2.16 2.54 -3.37
C TRP A 50 2.39 2.58 -1.87
N GLY A 51 2.79 1.47 -1.27
CA GLY A 51 3.07 1.35 0.16
C GLY A 51 4.15 0.31 0.43
N PHE A 52 4.97 0.56 1.45
CA PHE A 52 6.10 -0.28 1.81
C PHE A 52 6.30 -0.25 3.32
N ALA A 53 6.26 -1.43 3.97
CA ALA A 53 6.39 -1.52 5.42
C ALA A 53 7.05 -2.85 5.83
N TRP A 54 7.53 -2.87 7.08
CA TRP A 54 8.01 -4.08 7.73
C TRP A 54 7.20 -4.35 9.01
N GLY A 55 7.09 -5.61 9.40
CA GLY A 55 6.36 -6.02 10.60
C GLY A 55 6.99 -7.23 11.28
N MET A 56 6.73 -7.41 12.56
CA MET A 56 7.09 -8.64 13.29
C MET A 56 6.20 -9.80 12.86
N THR A 57 4.99 -9.52 12.38
CA THR A 57 4.06 -10.51 11.82
C THR A 57 3.70 -10.18 10.37
N ASN A 58 3.21 -11.20 9.64
CA ASN A 58 2.72 -11.03 8.27
C ASN A 58 1.58 -9.99 8.22
N ASN A 59 0.58 -10.13 9.09
CA ASN A 59 -0.58 -9.23 9.13
C ASN A 59 -0.20 -7.79 9.49
N GLU A 60 0.76 -7.60 10.39
CA GLU A 60 1.24 -6.27 10.75
C GLU A 60 1.90 -5.57 9.55
N ALA A 61 2.85 -6.25 8.88
CA ALA A 61 3.50 -5.70 7.70
C ALA A 61 2.47 -5.37 6.61
N HIS A 62 1.54 -6.30 6.36
CA HIS A 62 0.46 -6.12 5.38
C HIS A 62 -0.37 -4.86 5.67
N LYS A 63 -0.89 -4.74 6.89
CA LYS A 63 -1.77 -3.64 7.28
C LYS A 63 -1.05 -2.30 7.19
N GLN A 64 0.19 -2.21 7.69
CA GLN A 64 0.96 -0.98 7.63
C GLN A 64 1.27 -0.55 6.18
N ALA A 65 1.57 -1.50 5.30
CA ALA A 65 1.81 -1.19 3.89
C ALA A 65 0.54 -0.68 3.19
N GLU A 66 -0.63 -1.25 3.51
CA GLU A 66 -1.93 -0.79 2.97
C GLU A 66 -2.35 0.58 3.53
N GLU A 67 -2.13 0.84 4.82
CA GLU A 67 -2.38 2.15 5.43
C GLU A 67 -1.54 3.24 4.75
N MET A 68 -0.23 2.99 4.57
CA MET A 68 0.66 3.90 3.85
C MET A 68 0.19 4.12 2.40
N ALA A 69 -0.20 3.05 1.70
CA ALA A 69 -0.72 3.13 0.34
C ALA A 69 -1.99 3.98 0.26
N LEU A 70 -2.90 3.83 1.23
CA LEU A 70 -4.14 4.60 1.32
C LEU A 70 -3.88 6.08 1.56
N GLU A 71 -2.97 6.42 2.47
CA GLU A 71 -2.58 7.81 2.75
C GLU A 71 -1.96 8.48 1.53
N LYS A 72 -1.11 7.75 0.81
CA LYS A 72 -0.51 8.20 -0.45
C LYS A 72 -1.56 8.42 -1.53
N LEU A 73 -2.53 7.51 -1.65
CA LEU A 73 -3.65 7.63 -2.58
C LEU A 73 -4.52 8.86 -2.28
N LYS A 74 -4.91 9.05 -1.01
CA LYS A 74 -5.67 10.23 -0.56
C LYS A 74 -4.93 11.52 -0.92
N SER A 75 -3.63 11.57 -0.61
CA SER A 75 -2.79 12.73 -0.94
C SER A 75 -2.68 13.00 -2.44
N HIS A 76 -2.66 11.95 -3.27
CA HIS A 76 -2.62 12.07 -4.74
C HIS A 76 -3.92 12.64 -5.30
N LEU A 77 -5.07 12.16 -4.81
CA LEU A 77 -6.38 12.60 -5.29
C LEU A 77 -6.69 14.03 -4.83
N LEU A 78 -6.34 14.40 -3.59
CA LEU A 78 -6.52 15.77 -3.07
C LEU A 78 -5.69 16.82 -3.82
N ARG A 79 -4.61 16.43 -4.51
CA ARG A 79 -3.79 17.35 -5.33
C ARG A 79 -4.34 17.54 -6.75
N LYS A 80 -5.34 16.77 -7.15
CA LYS A 80 -5.94 16.80 -8.50
C LYS A 80 -7.28 17.53 -8.57
N ASP A 81 -7.90 17.80 -7.42
CA ASP A 81 -9.03 18.73 -7.29
C ASP A 81 -8.53 20.17 -7.13
#